data_AF-A0A1R1XEP5-F1
#
_entry.id   AF-A0A1R1XEP5-F1
#
_cell.length_a   1.000
_cell.length_b   1.000
_cell.length_c   1.000
_cell.angle_alpha   90.00
_cell.angle_beta   90.00
_cell.angle_gamma   90.00
#
_symmetry.space_group_name_H-M   'P 1'
#
loop_
_entity.id
_entity.type
_entity.pdbx_description
1 polymer ?
#
loop_
_entity_poly.entity_id
_entity_poly.type
_entity_poly.pdbx_seq_one_letter_code
_entity_poly.pdbx_strand_id
1 'polypeptide(L)'
;PEWAKSTIETLNQMSPSSLKISLELIRRGSQLSLCDCLEMESQLASKVIFAPDFVEGISELLLKKTKQPKWNPSSISEISRADIISKFFSNPIPEAQISFTSKDDYKQYPFRRYSLPSSEDVRNIVTGDDPSAGENALSVPEIIDFFVSRHNNKVGVREKVSAILEANTIPRPDDQDFNTVNWVN
;
A
#
# COMPACT_ATOMS: atom_id res chain seq x y z
N PRO A 1 -14.51 -14.44 9.50
CA PRO A 1 -15.12 -13.11 9.72
C PRO A 1 -15.99 -12.71 8.52
N GLU A 2 -17.08 -11.95 8.73
CA GLU A 2 -17.95 -11.47 7.65
C GLU A 2 -17.17 -10.65 6.61
N TRP A 3 -16.32 -9.72 7.09
CA TRP A 3 -15.41 -8.92 6.26
C TRP A 3 -14.56 -9.74 5.29
N ALA A 4 -14.06 -10.91 5.71
CA ALA A 4 -13.25 -11.76 4.85
C ALA A 4 -14.08 -12.40 3.72
N LYS A 5 -15.34 -12.78 4.02
CA LYS A 5 -16.25 -13.36 3.02
C LYS A 5 -16.64 -12.31 1.97
N SER A 6 -17.05 -11.12 2.40
CA SER A 6 -17.41 -10.03 1.48
C SER A 6 -16.22 -9.57 0.62
N THR A 7 -15.01 -9.61 1.17
CA THR A 7 -13.79 -9.28 0.42
C THR A 7 -13.52 -10.31 -0.68
N ILE A 8 -13.63 -11.61 -0.37
CA ILE A 8 -13.46 -12.68 -1.37
C ILE A 8 -14.53 -12.58 -2.47
N GLU A 9 -15.78 -12.33 -2.11
CA GLU A 9 -16.87 -12.13 -3.07
C GLU A 9 -16.56 -10.96 -4.02
N THR A 10 -16.05 -9.85 -3.48
CA THR A 10 -15.64 -8.69 -4.28
C THR A 10 -14.48 -9.03 -5.22
N LEU A 11 -13.45 -9.71 -4.73
CA LEU A 11 -12.29 -10.10 -5.54
C LEU A 11 -12.68 -11.04 -6.68
N ASN A 12 -13.61 -11.98 -6.45
CA ASN A 12 -14.08 -12.92 -7.48
C ASN A 12 -14.88 -12.25 -8.60
N GLN A 13 -15.36 -11.02 -8.41
CA GLN A 13 -16.04 -10.25 -9.46
C GLN A 13 -15.07 -9.49 -10.37
N MET A 14 -13.81 -9.31 -9.94
CA MET A 14 -12.80 -8.55 -10.68
C MET A 14 -12.05 -9.40 -11.71
N SER A 15 -11.43 -8.76 -12.71
CA SER A 15 -10.57 -9.46 -13.68
C SER A 15 -9.40 -10.17 -12.96
N PRO A 16 -9.26 -11.50 -13.13
CA PRO A 16 -8.16 -12.26 -12.53
C PRO A 16 -6.78 -11.76 -12.96
N SER A 17 -6.63 -11.37 -14.24
CA SER A 17 -5.40 -10.77 -14.76
C SER A 17 -5.08 -9.47 -14.06
N SER A 18 -6.07 -8.57 -13.95
CA SER A 18 -5.90 -7.24 -13.35
C SER A 18 -5.51 -7.31 -11.89
N LEU A 19 -6.06 -8.26 -11.13
CA LEU A 19 -5.67 -8.51 -9.74
C LEU A 19 -4.18 -8.87 -9.63
N LYS A 20 -3.67 -9.76 -10.48
CA LYS A 20 -2.25 -10.16 -10.45
C LYS A 20 -1.32 -9.07 -10.96
N ILE A 21 -1.72 -8.35 -12.00
CA ILE A 21 -0.98 -7.18 -12.52
C ILE A 21 -0.84 -6.15 -11.40
N SER A 22 -1.94 -5.78 -10.74
CA SER A 22 -1.94 -4.77 -9.67
C SER A 22 -1.06 -5.18 -8.50
N LEU A 23 -1.12 -6.46 -8.08
CA LEU A 23 -0.28 -6.97 -7.00
C LEU A 23 1.21 -6.95 -7.38
N GLU A 24 1.56 -7.32 -8.60
CA GLU A 24 2.96 -7.26 -9.08
C GLU A 24 3.43 -5.80 -9.21
N LEU A 25 2.57 -4.90 -9.69
CA LEU A 25 2.84 -3.47 -9.79
C LEU A 25 3.16 -2.86 -8.42
N ILE A 26 2.32 -3.12 -7.41
CA ILE A 26 2.54 -2.62 -6.03
C ILE A 26 3.86 -3.16 -5.45
N ARG A 27 4.15 -4.46 -5.65
CA ARG A 27 5.38 -5.07 -5.13
C ARG A 27 6.63 -4.44 -5.75
N ARG A 28 6.63 -4.22 -7.07
CA ARG A 28 7.75 -3.57 -7.77
C ARG A 28 7.86 -2.10 -7.38
N GLY A 29 6.74 -1.38 -7.40
CA GLY A 29 6.67 0.05 -7.09
C GLY A 29 7.15 0.38 -5.67
N SER A 30 6.98 -0.53 -4.70
CA SER A 30 7.43 -0.30 -3.32
C SER A 30 8.93 0.02 -3.15
N GLN A 31 9.76 -0.33 -4.14
CA GLN A 31 11.21 -0.12 -4.12
C GLN A 31 11.69 0.98 -5.09
N LEU A 32 10.78 1.53 -5.88
CA LEU A 32 11.08 2.49 -6.94
C LEU A 32 10.86 3.93 -6.45
N SER A 33 11.45 4.89 -7.16
CA SER A 33 11.10 6.30 -6.99
C SER A 33 9.78 6.63 -7.69
N LEU A 34 9.28 7.86 -7.52
CA LEU A 34 8.07 8.31 -8.21
C LEU A 34 8.23 8.22 -9.73
N CYS A 35 9.32 8.78 -10.26
CA CYS A 35 9.56 8.81 -11.70
C CYS A 35 9.67 7.39 -12.27
N ASP A 36 10.41 6.52 -11.59
CA ASP A 36 10.53 5.10 -11.97
C ASP A 36 9.18 4.37 -11.92
N CYS A 37 8.34 4.66 -10.92
CA CYS A 37 6.98 4.11 -10.84
C CYS A 37 6.13 4.54 -12.03
N LEU A 38 6.13 5.84 -12.36
CA LEU A 38 5.36 6.39 -13.47
C LEU A 38 5.84 5.85 -14.82
N GLU A 39 7.14 5.65 -15.00
CA GLU A 39 7.68 5.06 -16.23
C GLU A 39 7.25 3.60 -16.37
N MET A 40 7.31 2.82 -15.29
CA MET A 40 6.78 1.46 -15.26
C MET A 40 5.26 1.43 -15.53
N GLU A 41 4.49 2.34 -14.95
CA GLU A 41 3.04 2.44 -15.17
C GLU A 41 2.68 2.81 -16.61
N SER A 42 3.44 3.71 -17.24
CA SER A 42 3.26 4.04 -18.66
C SER A 42 3.48 2.82 -19.56
N GLN A 43 4.56 2.09 -19.31
CA GLN A 43 4.88 0.84 -20.01
C GLN A 43 3.78 -0.21 -19.78
N LEU A 44 3.27 -0.33 -18.56
CA LEU A 44 2.18 -1.25 -18.24
C LEU A 44 0.87 -0.86 -18.93
N ALA A 45 0.48 0.42 -18.84
CA ALA A 45 -0.76 0.94 -19.41
C ALA A 45 -0.82 0.71 -20.93
N SER A 46 0.29 0.95 -21.63
CA SER A 46 0.39 0.72 -23.08
C SER A 46 0.13 -0.74 -23.47
N LYS A 47 0.37 -1.71 -22.57
CA LYS A 47 0.08 -3.13 -22.80
C LYS A 47 -1.32 -3.52 -22.35
N VAL A 48 -1.77 -2.99 -21.20
CA VAL A 48 -3.09 -3.30 -20.63
C VAL A 48 -4.23 -2.82 -21.51
N ILE A 49 -4.08 -1.69 -22.22
CA ILE A 49 -5.10 -1.18 -23.14
C ILE A 49 -5.45 -2.19 -24.25
N PHE A 50 -4.50 -3.04 -24.65
CA PHE A 50 -4.72 -4.10 -25.64
C PHE A 50 -5.14 -5.44 -25.02
N ALA A 51 -5.25 -5.53 -23.70
CA ALA A 51 -5.68 -6.76 -23.04
C ALA A 51 -7.19 -6.98 -23.24
N PRO A 52 -7.64 -8.22 -23.52
CA PRO A 52 -9.07 -8.53 -23.69
C PRO A 52 -9.93 -8.10 -22.50
N ASP A 53 -9.43 -8.31 -21.28
CA ASP A 53 -10.11 -7.94 -20.04
C ASP A 53 -10.37 -6.43 -19.94
N PHE A 54 -9.49 -5.57 -20.48
CA PHE A 54 -9.69 -4.13 -20.44
C PHE A 54 -10.86 -3.70 -21.32
N VAL A 55 -10.91 -4.22 -22.55
CA VAL A 55 -11.96 -3.92 -23.53
C VAL A 55 -13.33 -4.46 -23.07
N GLU A 56 -13.37 -5.69 -22.57
CA GLU A 56 -14.59 -6.32 -22.04
C GLU A 56 -15.10 -5.56 -20.80
N GLY A 57 -14.20 -5.22 -19.88
CA GLY A 57 -14.55 -4.49 -18.66
C GLY A 57 -15.15 -3.11 -18.95
N ILE A 58 -14.56 -2.35 -19.87
CA ILE A 58 -15.10 -1.07 -20.34
C ILE A 58 -16.47 -1.27 -20.99
N SER A 59 -16.59 -2.26 -21.87
CA SER A 59 -17.81 -2.49 -22.63
C SER A 59 -18.98 -2.84 -21.71
N GLU A 60 -18.81 -3.74 -20.75
CA GLU A 60 -19.89 -4.14 -19.84
C GLU A 60 -20.22 -3.08 -18.78
N LEU A 61 -19.24 -2.28 -18.36
CA LEU A 61 -19.46 -1.25 -17.36
C LEU A 61 -20.03 0.05 -17.96
N LEU A 62 -19.45 0.55 -19.05
CA LEU A 62 -19.74 1.88 -19.58
C LEU A 62 -20.72 1.86 -20.77
N LEU A 63 -20.64 0.85 -21.64
CA LEU A 63 -21.47 0.78 -22.84
C LEU A 63 -22.78 0.02 -22.58
N LYS A 64 -22.68 -1.27 -22.25
CA LYS A 64 -23.84 -2.15 -22.04
C LYS A 64 -24.48 -1.97 -20.67
N LYS A 65 -23.71 -1.48 -19.68
CA LYS A 65 -24.14 -1.23 -18.30
C LYS A 65 -24.72 -2.46 -17.60
N THR A 66 -24.28 -3.66 -17.97
CA THR A 66 -24.76 -4.92 -17.35
C THR A 66 -23.99 -5.25 -16.07
N LYS A 67 -22.75 -4.77 -15.95
CA LYS A 67 -21.79 -5.14 -14.90
C LYS A 67 -21.53 -6.65 -14.82
N GLN A 68 -21.62 -7.37 -15.94
CA GLN A 68 -21.38 -8.81 -16.04
C GLN A 68 -20.28 -9.15 -17.09
N PRO A 69 -19.04 -8.69 -16.87
CA PRO A 69 -17.90 -8.99 -17.75
C PRO A 69 -17.55 -10.48 -17.78
N LYS A 70 -17.24 -10.97 -18.98
CA LYS A 70 -16.73 -12.32 -19.20
C LYS A 70 -15.21 -12.30 -19.29
N TRP A 71 -14.56 -12.38 -18.13
CA TRP A 71 -13.11 -12.34 -18.03
C TRP A 71 -12.43 -13.53 -18.73
N ASN A 72 -11.27 -13.26 -19.33
CA ASN A 72 -10.41 -14.27 -19.92
C ASN A 72 -8.95 -13.98 -19.59
N PRO A 73 -8.33 -14.75 -18.68
CA PRO A 73 -8.82 -15.94 -17.96
C PRO A 73 -10.00 -15.70 -17.01
N SER A 74 -10.74 -16.76 -16.73
CA SER A 74 -11.94 -16.72 -15.87
C SER A 74 -11.62 -16.91 -14.38
N SER A 75 -10.47 -17.52 -14.07
CA SER A 75 -10.03 -17.78 -12.70
C SER A 75 -8.60 -17.32 -12.44
N ILE A 76 -8.33 -16.92 -11.20
CA ILE A 76 -7.01 -16.52 -10.70
C ILE A 76 -5.99 -17.67 -10.82
N SER A 77 -6.43 -18.94 -10.75
CA SER A 77 -5.54 -20.09 -10.87
C SER A 77 -5.01 -20.33 -12.29
N GLU A 78 -5.67 -19.78 -13.32
CA GLU A 78 -5.38 -20.06 -14.73
C GLU A 78 -4.20 -19.26 -15.30
N ILE A 79 -3.70 -18.27 -14.57
CA ILE A 79 -2.61 -17.39 -15.02
C ILE A 79 -1.46 -17.42 -14.03
N SER A 80 -0.24 -17.77 -14.46
CA SER A 80 0.89 -17.81 -13.53
C SER A 80 1.47 -16.41 -13.28
N ARG A 81 2.24 -16.24 -12.19
CA ARG A 81 3.01 -15.00 -11.98
C ARG A 81 4.02 -14.78 -13.11
N ALA A 82 4.62 -15.84 -13.63
CA ALA A 82 5.58 -15.76 -14.72
C ALA A 82 4.94 -15.22 -16.02
N ASP A 83 3.70 -15.63 -16.32
CA ASP A 83 2.94 -15.13 -17.48
C ASP A 83 2.65 -13.63 -17.36
N ILE A 84 2.31 -13.16 -16.15
CA ILE A 84 2.09 -11.73 -15.89
C ILE A 84 3.37 -10.95 -16.14
N ILE A 85 4.50 -11.43 -15.62
CA ILE A 85 5.79 -10.76 -15.79
C ILE A 85 6.18 -10.73 -17.27
N SER A 86 6.11 -11.86 -17.97
CA SER A 86 6.52 -11.96 -19.36
C SER A 86 5.66 -11.10 -20.29
N LYS A 87 4.34 -11.02 -20.04
CA LYS A 87 3.41 -10.27 -20.88
C LYS A 87 3.42 -8.78 -20.59
N PHE A 88 3.45 -8.37 -19.32
CA PHE A 88 3.18 -6.98 -18.93
C PHE A 88 4.43 -6.23 -18.46
N PHE A 89 5.39 -6.90 -17.85
CA PHE A 89 6.56 -6.25 -17.24
C PHE A 89 7.89 -6.51 -17.96
N SER A 90 7.90 -7.35 -19.00
CA SER A 90 9.04 -7.57 -19.89
C SER A 90 8.84 -6.88 -21.24
N ASN A 91 9.93 -6.63 -21.98
CA ASN A 91 9.93 -5.98 -23.29
C ASN A 91 9.35 -4.55 -23.25
N PRO A 92 10.17 -3.53 -22.95
CA PRO A 92 9.72 -2.15 -22.97
C PRO A 92 9.31 -1.71 -24.39
N ILE A 93 8.27 -0.90 -24.48
CA ILE A 93 7.74 -0.29 -25.69
C ILE A 93 8.37 1.11 -25.81
N PRO A 94 9.18 1.40 -26.84
CA PRO A 94 9.84 2.69 -26.99
C PRO A 94 8.86 3.87 -27.00
N GLU A 95 7.69 3.70 -27.61
CA GLU A 95 6.66 4.74 -27.74
C GLU A 95 5.98 5.08 -26.40
N ALA A 96 6.08 4.20 -25.40
CA ALA A 96 5.50 4.41 -24.07
C ALA A 96 6.49 5.06 -23.08
N GLN A 97 7.67 5.50 -23.57
CA GLN A 97 8.61 6.24 -22.74
C GLN A 97 8.09 7.64 -22.45
N ILE A 98 8.07 8.01 -21.16
CA ILE A 98 7.60 9.33 -20.72
C ILE A 98 8.78 10.29 -20.53
N SER A 99 8.58 11.54 -20.92
CA SER A 99 9.52 12.63 -20.67
C SER A 99 8.95 13.55 -19.59
N PHE A 100 9.63 13.63 -18.45
CA PHE A 100 9.19 14.47 -17.34
C PHE A 100 9.59 15.93 -17.57
N THR A 101 8.67 16.85 -17.28
CA THR A 101 8.95 18.30 -17.31
C THR A 101 9.75 18.74 -16.09
N SER A 102 9.42 18.21 -14.91
CA SER A 102 10.20 18.43 -13.69
C SER A 102 11.31 17.39 -13.54
N LYS A 103 12.38 17.77 -12.82
CA LYS A 103 13.47 16.88 -12.41
C LYS A 103 13.29 16.34 -10.99
N ASP A 104 12.23 16.76 -10.30
CA ASP A 104 11.97 16.32 -8.94
C ASP A 104 11.57 14.85 -8.94
N ASP A 105 12.25 14.06 -8.12
CA ASP A 105 11.96 12.65 -7.92
C ASP A 105 12.16 12.29 -6.45
N TYR A 106 11.35 11.35 -5.96
CA TYR A 106 11.33 10.98 -4.55
C TYR A 106 10.91 9.53 -4.34
N LYS A 107 11.62 8.85 -3.43
CA LYS A 107 11.20 7.53 -2.93
C LYS A 107 10.16 7.62 -1.81
N GLN A 108 10.18 8.71 -1.06
CA GLN A 108 9.20 9.02 -0.04
C GLN A 108 8.66 10.41 -0.27
N TYR A 109 7.34 10.58 -0.11
CA TYR A 109 6.70 11.86 -0.37
C TYR A 109 7.27 12.97 0.53
N PRO A 110 7.76 14.10 -0.02
CA PRO A 110 8.50 15.12 0.73
C PRO A 110 7.67 15.80 1.82
N PHE A 111 6.34 15.86 1.65
CA PHE A 111 5.42 16.49 2.60
C PHE A 111 4.68 15.48 3.49
N ARG A 112 5.20 14.24 3.62
CA ARG A 112 4.63 13.17 4.48
C ARG A 112 4.42 13.60 5.93
N ARG A 113 5.20 14.57 6.44
CA ARG A 113 5.07 15.12 7.81
C ARG A 113 3.68 15.65 8.15
N TYR A 114 2.87 16.01 7.15
CA TYR A 114 1.49 16.47 7.35
C TYR A 114 0.45 15.35 7.34
N SER A 115 0.83 14.11 7.03
CA SER A 115 -0.03 12.94 7.10
C SER A 115 -0.20 12.45 8.55
N LEU A 116 -1.09 11.49 8.78
CA LEU A 116 -1.12 10.78 10.06
C LEU A 116 0.10 9.85 10.17
N PRO A 117 0.58 9.57 11.40
CA PRO A 117 1.68 8.63 11.63
C PRO A 117 1.40 7.25 11.01
N SER A 118 2.42 6.64 10.40
CA SER A 118 2.35 5.24 9.98
C SER A 118 2.64 4.31 11.15
N SER A 119 2.32 3.02 10.99
CA SER A 119 2.73 1.99 11.96
C SER A 119 4.25 1.91 12.11
N GLU A 120 5.00 2.19 11.05
CA GLU A 120 6.47 2.23 11.08
C GLU A 120 6.99 3.41 11.90
N ASP A 121 6.39 4.59 11.79
CA ASP A 121 6.78 5.74 12.61
C ASP A 121 6.58 5.43 14.10
N VAL A 122 5.44 4.83 14.47
CA VAL A 122 5.14 4.44 15.85
C VAL A 122 6.09 3.34 16.31
N ARG A 123 6.37 2.34 15.46
CA ARG A 123 7.32 1.26 15.75
C ARG A 123 8.70 1.81 16.08
N ASN A 124 9.23 2.72 15.27
CA ASN A 124 10.57 3.28 15.47
C ASN A 124 10.69 4.03 16.79
N ILE A 125 9.61 4.66 17.27
CA ILE A 125 9.57 5.29 18.60
C ILE A 125 9.54 4.24 19.71
N VAL A 126 8.75 3.18 19.55
CA VAL A 126 8.65 2.08 20.55
C VAL A 126 9.96 1.29 20.66
N THR A 127 10.66 1.06 19.54
CA THR A 127 11.92 0.31 19.51
C THR A 127 13.15 1.17 19.84
N GLY A 128 13.01 2.50 19.84
CA GLY A 128 14.13 3.44 20.04
C GLY A 128 14.98 3.65 18.79
N ASP A 129 14.50 3.24 17.61
CA ASP A 129 15.20 3.44 16.34
C ASP A 129 15.08 4.89 15.81
N ASP A 130 14.08 5.66 16.28
CA ASP A 130 13.94 7.07 15.92
C ASP A 130 14.90 7.94 16.76
N PRO A 131 15.70 8.85 16.16
CA PRO A 131 16.61 9.74 16.91
C PRO A 131 15.91 10.69 17.89
N SER A 132 14.61 10.92 17.71
CA SER A 132 13.77 11.72 18.62
C SER A 132 13.27 10.91 19.81
N ALA A 133 13.36 9.57 19.77
CA ALA A 133 13.11 8.73 20.92
C ALA A 133 14.26 8.92 21.91
N GLY A 134 13.93 9.27 23.16
CA GLY A 134 14.94 9.33 24.22
C GLY A 134 15.53 7.95 24.51
N GLU A 135 16.55 7.90 25.37
CA GLU A 135 17.19 6.63 25.79
C GLU A 135 16.25 5.75 26.64
N ASN A 136 15.15 6.31 27.15
CA ASN A 136 14.21 5.63 28.03
C ASN A 136 13.02 5.04 27.26
N ALA A 137 12.57 3.86 27.70
CA ALA A 137 11.33 3.28 27.21
C ALA A 137 10.14 4.17 27.58
N LEU A 138 9.29 4.46 26.60
CA LEU A 138 8.11 5.30 26.78
C LEU A 138 6.88 4.44 27.11
N SER A 139 6.02 4.95 27.99
CA SER A 139 4.70 4.40 28.24
C SER A 139 3.74 4.71 27.09
N VAL A 140 2.63 3.96 26.98
CA VAL A 140 1.60 4.19 25.94
C VAL A 140 1.08 5.64 25.91
N PRO A 141 0.72 6.27 27.05
CA PRO A 141 0.28 7.67 27.05
C PRO A 141 1.36 8.63 26.56
N GLU A 142 2.62 8.42 26.94
CA GLU A 142 3.74 9.27 26.51
C GLU A 142 3.98 9.17 25.01
N ILE A 143 3.88 7.97 24.43
CA ILE A 143 3.98 7.77 22.97
C ILE A 143 2.86 8.53 22.25
N ILE A 144 1.64 8.44 22.75
CA ILE A 144 0.49 9.16 22.17
C ILE A 144 0.71 10.68 22.24
N ASP A 145 1.08 11.21 23.41
CA ASP A 145 1.27 12.64 23.60
C ASP A 145 2.47 13.19 22.81
N PHE A 146 3.51 12.37 22.61
CA PHE A 146 4.62 12.67 21.71
C PHE A 146 4.13 12.89 20.28
N PHE A 147 3.34 11.98 19.72
CA PHE A 147 2.82 12.13 18.35
C PHE A 147 1.81 13.26 18.22
N VAL A 148 0.94 13.46 19.22
CA VAL A 148 -0.03 14.57 19.24
C VAL A 148 0.70 15.91 19.21
N SER A 149 1.75 16.06 20.03
CA SER A 149 2.57 17.28 20.07
C SER A 149 3.33 17.49 18.76
N ARG A 150 3.96 16.43 18.23
CA ARG A 150 4.72 16.47 16.97
C ARG A 150 3.84 16.85 15.77
N HIS A 151 2.58 16.44 15.76
CA HIS A 151 1.60 16.77 14.73
C HIS A 151 0.74 17.99 15.05
N ASN A 152 1.16 18.86 15.98
CA ASN A 152 0.48 20.10 16.34
C ASN A 152 -1.02 19.90 16.67
N ASN A 153 -1.32 18.91 17.52
CA ASN A 153 -2.67 18.56 17.97
C ASN A 153 -3.64 18.22 16.83
N LYS A 154 -3.15 17.67 15.73
CA LYS A 154 -3.99 17.23 14.61
C LYS A 154 -4.98 16.14 15.04
N VAL A 155 -6.24 16.34 14.66
CA VAL A 155 -7.35 15.40 14.91
C VAL A 155 -7.06 14.04 14.25
N GLY A 156 -7.39 12.96 14.96
CA GLY A 156 -7.21 11.59 14.47
C GLY A 156 -5.84 10.98 14.79
N VAL A 157 -4.86 11.78 15.23
CA VAL A 157 -3.51 11.26 15.58
C VAL A 157 -3.59 10.36 16.80
N ARG A 158 -4.28 10.80 17.85
CA ARG A 158 -4.43 10.03 19.10
C ARG A 158 -5.09 8.68 18.84
N GLU A 159 -6.21 8.68 18.13
CA GLU A 159 -6.99 7.49 17.81
C GLU A 159 -6.19 6.54 16.92
N LYS A 160 -5.48 7.07 15.92
CA LYS A 160 -4.65 6.28 15.01
C LYS A 160 -3.48 5.63 15.74
N VAL A 161 -2.77 6.37 16.59
CA VAL A 161 -1.62 5.86 17.35
C VAL A 161 -2.09 4.83 18.39
N SER A 162 -3.19 5.09 19.11
CA SER A 162 -3.78 4.11 20.04
C SER A 162 -4.11 2.80 19.32
N ALA A 163 -4.81 2.87 18.19
CA ALA A 163 -5.17 1.68 17.41
C ALA A 163 -3.95 0.92 16.87
N ILE A 164 -2.86 1.61 16.52
CA ILE A 164 -1.60 0.96 16.12
C ILE A 164 -0.98 0.23 17.31
N LEU A 165 -0.89 0.87 18.47
CA LEU A 165 -0.30 0.29 19.67
C LEU A 165 -1.10 -0.93 20.15
N GLU A 166 -2.43 -0.81 20.22
CA GLU A 166 -3.31 -1.92 20.62
C GLU A 166 -3.17 -3.15 19.71
N ALA A 167 -2.95 -2.94 18.40
CA ALA A 167 -2.85 -4.02 17.44
C ALA A 167 -1.46 -4.67 17.34
N ASN A 168 -0.40 -3.93 17.67
CA ASN A 168 0.99 -4.34 17.38
C ASN A 168 1.91 -4.35 18.62
N THR A 169 1.36 -4.24 19.84
CA THR A 169 2.18 -4.22 21.05
C THR A 169 1.65 -5.11 22.15
N ILE A 170 2.55 -5.59 23.01
CA ILE A 170 2.22 -6.29 24.26
C ILE A 170 2.87 -5.56 25.44
N PRO A 171 2.24 -5.57 26.62
CA PRO A 171 2.87 -5.06 27.84
C PRO A 171 4.17 -5.80 28.15
N ARG A 172 5.18 -5.07 28.67
CA ARG A 172 6.40 -5.70 29.16
C ARG A 172 6.10 -6.47 30.46
N PRO A 173 6.43 -7.78 30.54
CA PRO A 173 6.16 -8.57 31.74
C PRO A 173 7.00 -8.12 32.95
N ASP A 174 8.16 -7.51 32.71
CA ASP A 174 9.12 -7.09 33.74
C ASP A 174 8.83 -5.70 34.32
N ASP A 175 7.87 -4.96 33.76
CA ASP A 175 7.57 -3.57 34.12
C ASP A 175 6.09 -3.41 34.44
N GLN A 176 5.76 -3.56 35.73
CA GLN A 176 4.40 -3.33 36.25
C GLN A 176 4.14 -1.85 36.60
N ASP A 177 5.20 -1.03 36.67
CA ASP A 177 5.13 0.32 37.21
C ASP A 177 4.85 1.36 36.12
N PHE A 178 5.44 1.20 34.92
CA PHE A 178 5.39 2.21 33.87
C PHE A 178 4.56 1.81 32.64
N ASN A 179 3.96 0.60 32.63
CA ASN A 179 3.13 0.09 31.52
C ASN A 179 3.82 0.26 30.14
N THR A 180 5.13 0.00 30.10
CA THR A 180 5.89 0.05 28.84
C THR A 180 5.49 -1.11 27.95
N VAL A 181 5.64 -0.90 26.64
CA VAL A 181 5.20 -1.87 25.63
C VAL A 181 6.35 -2.34 24.75
N ASN A 182 6.27 -3.58 24.32
CA ASN A 182 7.14 -4.14 23.29
C ASN A 182 6.37 -4.28 21.98
N TRP A 183 7.02 -3.91 20.89
CA TRP A 183 6.49 -4.15 19.56
C TRP A 183 6.46 -5.64 19.26
N VAL A 184 5.31 -6.12 18.80
CA VAL A 184 5.09 -7.51 18.34
C VAL A 184 4.81 -7.47 16.85
N ASN A 185 5.54 -8.28 16.09
CA ASN A 185 5.24 -8.53 14.69
C ASN A 185 4.31 -9.73 14.55
#